data_AF-A0A3D1UPX8-F1
#
_entry.id   AF-A0A3D1UPX8-F1
#
_cell.length_a   1.000
_cell.length_b   1.000
_cell.length_c   1.000
_cell.angle_alpha   90.00
_cell.angle_beta   90.00
_cell.angle_gamma   90.00
#
_symmetry.space_group_name_H-M   'P 1'
#
loop_
_entity.id
_entity.type
_entity.pdbx_description
1 polymer ?
#
loop_
_entity_poly.entity_id
_entity_poly.type
_entity_poly.pdbx_seq_one_letter_code
_entity_poly.pdbx_strand_id
1 'polypeptide(L)'
;MKMKNGMLALCAALISAGIAAEAQEWLENDSANRMRLNLTEKAAAGNLENFPVCVRLNGDELFSKIKPDGSDLTFTSADGKTVLPHEIESMDAAKKELVCWVRLPVIQQKKETPFYLYFNNPGAQSKHDPGAVWSNGYLAVWHMNGKDSAPDSLGNFNLTLRNGAGTVPALIGTGVESTGGKAGLEYRYLRGEKAPVLPAGQSFTLSCWVNPRKNGGHFFYDYPVQLFYHPAKRWQVNFNKPKSVGAHSYLADKNPYNRWVNLSIVYDGGNKTLRLFVDGKPGELFKNADFPGLRAKSILSLMSTDALGDEFTLSNTARSPEWIAAAYENQKDSAAVSIGRIETR
;
A
#
# COMPACT_ATOMS: atom_id res chain seq x y z
N MET A 1 -80.50 22.46 31.93
CA MET A 1 -79.10 22.89 32.15
C MET A 1 -78.23 22.22 31.09
N LYS A 2 -77.91 22.93 30.00
CA LYS A 2 -77.05 22.46 28.90
C LYS A 2 -75.87 23.42 28.83
N MET A 3 -74.64 22.94 29.02
CA MET A 3 -73.44 23.67 28.64
C MET A 3 -72.78 22.91 27.49
N LYS A 4 -72.60 23.61 26.37
CA LYS A 4 -71.88 23.14 25.18
C LYS A 4 -70.43 23.64 25.26
N ASN A 5 -69.52 22.73 24.94
CA ASN A 5 -68.08 22.90 24.83
C ASN A 5 -67.69 23.90 23.73
N GLY A 6 -66.75 24.79 24.04
CA GLY A 6 -66.00 25.58 23.06
C GLY A 6 -64.57 25.04 22.96
N MET A 7 -64.21 24.49 21.81
CA MET A 7 -62.87 24.05 21.45
C MET A 7 -62.07 25.24 20.92
N LEU A 8 -60.95 25.60 21.56
CA LEU A 8 -59.95 26.49 20.98
C LEU A 8 -58.82 25.62 20.40
N ALA A 9 -58.65 25.65 19.08
CA ALA A 9 -57.52 25.00 18.40
C ALA A 9 -56.30 25.93 18.44
N LEU A 10 -55.21 25.46 19.05
CA LEU A 10 -53.91 26.13 19.04
C LEU A 10 -53.03 25.46 17.97
N CYS A 11 -52.84 26.11 16.81
CA CYS A 11 -51.89 25.66 15.80
C CYS A 11 -50.47 26.05 16.23
N ALA A 12 -49.66 25.09 16.65
CA ALA A 12 -48.23 25.27 16.84
C ALA A 12 -47.52 25.09 15.47
N ALA A 13 -46.92 26.16 14.95
CA ALA A 13 -46.05 26.09 13.79
C ALA A 13 -44.69 25.52 14.22
N LEU A 14 -44.39 24.30 13.77
CA LEU A 14 -43.05 23.71 13.85
C LEU A 14 -42.18 24.33 12.76
N ILE A 15 -41.31 25.27 13.13
CA ILE A 15 -40.21 25.72 12.27
C ILE A 15 -39.14 24.64 12.37
N SER A 16 -39.08 23.73 11.39
CA SER A 16 -37.91 22.87 11.21
C SER A 16 -36.77 23.74 10.70
N ALA A 17 -35.83 24.09 11.58
CA ALA A 17 -34.54 24.62 11.15
C ALA A 17 -33.80 23.50 10.41
N GLY A 18 -33.90 23.50 9.08
CA GLY A 18 -33.02 22.73 8.24
C GLY A 18 -31.61 23.23 8.47
N ILE A 19 -30.74 22.38 9.00
CA ILE A 19 -29.31 22.64 9.03
C ILE A 19 -28.90 22.64 7.56
N ALA A 20 -28.72 23.82 6.96
CA ALA A 20 -28.05 23.91 5.68
C ALA A 20 -26.66 23.30 5.89
N ALA A 21 -26.37 22.19 5.22
CA ALA A 21 -25.00 21.70 5.16
C ALA A 21 -24.17 22.86 4.58
N GLU A 22 -23.27 23.41 5.38
CA GLU A 22 -22.28 24.38 4.89
C GLU A 22 -21.62 23.77 3.65
N ALA A 23 -21.65 24.50 2.54
CA ALA A 23 -21.00 24.05 1.32
C ALA A 23 -19.52 23.87 1.64
N GLN A 24 -19.03 22.62 1.59
CA GLN A 24 -17.62 22.31 1.89
C GLN A 24 -16.72 23.18 1.03
N GLU A 25 -15.96 24.08 1.68
CA GLU A 25 -15.10 25.04 0.98
C GLU A 25 -14.05 24.32 0.12
N TRP A 26 -13.73 24.95 -1.01
CA TRP A 26 -12.72 24.42 -1.94
C TRP A 26 -11.31 24.84 -1.51
N LEU A 27 -10.32 24.02 -1.86
CA LEU A 27 -8.92 24.41 -1.75
C LEU A 27 -8.66 25.74 -2.48
N GLU A 28 -7.92 26.64 -1.84
CA GLU A 28 -7.46 27.90 -2.43
C GLU A 28 -6.20 27.66 -3.28
N ASN A 29 -6.37 27.02 -4.43
CA ASN A 29 -5.26 26.67 -5.34
C ASN A 29 -5.63 26.79 -6.83
N ASP A 30 -6.63 27.58 -7.20
CA ASP A 30 -7.10 27.79 -8.58
C ASP A 30 -7.49 26.53 -9.39
N SER A 31 -7.62 25.36 -8.76
CA SER A 31 -8.16 24.17 -9.42
C SER A 31 -9.61 24.39 -9.85
N ALA A 32 -9.89 24.20 -11.15
CA ALA A 32 -11.23 24.33 -11.70
C ALA A 32 -12.11 23.11 -11.41
N ASN A 33 -11.51 21.96 -11.07
CA ASN A 33 -12.23 20.73 -10.80
C ASN A 33 -11.75 20.01 -9.53
N ARG A 34 -12.67 19.28 -8.91
CA ARG A 34 -12.35 18.28 -7.90
C ARG A 34 -13.21 17.04 -8.05
N MET A 35 -12.81 15.93 -7.46
CA MET A 35 -13.64 14.74 -7.27
C MET A 35 -13.53 14.25 -5.83
N ARG A 36 -14.65 13.81 -5.25
CA ARG A 36 -14.66 13.15 -3.95
C ARG A 36 -14.23 11.70 -4.11
N LEU A 37 -13.30 11.26 -3.30
CA LEU A 37 -12.84 9.88 -3.19
C LEU A 37 -13.21 9.37 -1.80
N ASN A 38 -13.60 8.11 -1.68
CA ASN A 38 -13.82 7.50 -0.36
C ASN A 38 -13.14 6.15 -0.29
N LEU A 39 -12.28 6.00 0.70
CA LEU A 39 -11.82 4.68 1.11
C LEU A 39 -13.02 3.95 1.74
N THR A 40 -13.44 2.87 1.08
CA THR A 40 -14.63 2.08 1.47
C THR A 40 -14.29 1.04 2.55
N GLU A 41 -13.01 0.84 2.81
CA GLU A 41 -12.53 -0.17 3.73
C GLU A 41 -12.67 0.24 5.18
N LYS A 42 -13.27 -0.67 5.94
CA LYS A 42 -13.34 -0.59 7.38
C LYS A 42 -12.05 -1.22 7.89
N ALA A 43 -11.13 -0.41 8.44
CA ALA A 43 -9.96 -0.95 9.15
C ALA A 43 -10.41 -2.09 10.07
N ALA A 44 -9.76 -3.25 9.95
CA ALA A 44 -10.10 -4.43 10.72
C ALA A 44 -9.64 -4.21 12.17
N ALA A 45 -10.42 -3.53 13.01
CA ALA A 45 -10.10 -3.14 14.40
C ALA A 45 -9.06 -2.00 14.55
N GLY A 46 -9.39 -1.00 15.37
CA GLY A 46 -8.51 0.15 15.64
C GLY A 46 -8.46 1.20 14.52
N ASN A 47 -7.91 2.37 14.85
CA ASN A 47 -7.57 3.39 13.85
C ASN A 47 -6.18 3.11 13.28
N LEU A 48 -6.00 3.35 11.99
CA LEU A 48 -4.69 3.29 11.34
C LEU A 48 -4.20 4.71 11.07
N GLU A 49 -3.06 5.07 11.64
CA GLU A 49 -2.45 6.40 11.49
C GLU A 49 -1.45 6.41 10.34
N ASN A 50 -1.42 7.49 9.55
CA ASN A 50 -0.42 7.74 8.51
C ASN A 50 -0.31 6.58 7.51
N PHE A 51 -1.45 6.16 6.95
CA PHE A 51 -1.58 4.99 6.10
C PHE A 51 -1.57 5.36 4.61
N PRO A 52 -0.64 4.81 3.80
CA PRO A 52 -0.63 4.98 2.34
C PRO A 52 -1.77 4.20 1.66
N VAL A 53 -2.65 4.91 0.97
CA VAL A 53 -3.78 4.34 0.21
C VAL A 53 -3.45 4.32 -1.27
N CYS A 54 -3.70 3.19 -1.94
CA CYS A 54 -3.59 3.06 -3.39
C CYS A 54 -4.87 3.59 -4.03
N VAL A 55 -4.74 4.65 -4.83
CA VAL A 55 -5.82 5.30 -5.55
C VAL A 55 -5.66 4.98 -7.03
N ARG A 56 -6.55 4.16 -7.57
CA ARG A 56 -6.60 3.81 -8.99
C ARG A 56 -7.77 4.54 -9.63
N LEU A 57 -7.47 5.45 -10.55
CA LEU A 57 -8.47 6.24 -11.28
C LEU A 57 -8.40 5.90 -12.75
N ASN A 58 -9.55 5.93 -13.41
CA ASN A 58 -9.63 5.88 -14.85
C ASN A 58 -10.74 6.79 -15.40
N GLY A 59 -10.66 7.12 -16.68
CA GLY A 59 -11.75 7.76 -17.41
C GLY A 59 -11.34 8.97 -18.26
N ASP A 60 -12.01 9.10 -19.42
CA ASP A 60 -11.72 10.13 -20.41
C ASP A 60 -11.87 11.55 -19.87
N GLU A 61 -12.89 11.79 -19.04
CA GLU A 61 -13.15 13.13 -18.51
C GLU A 61 -11.98 13.63 -17.65
N LEU A 62 -11.43 12.76 -16.79
CA LEU A 62 -10.27 13.09 -15.97
C LEU A 62 -9.05 13.41 -16.84
N PHE A 63 -8.73 12.51 -17.77
CA PHE A 63 -7.56 12.63 -18.65
C PHE A 63 -7.65 13.77 -19.67
N SER A 64 -8.85 14.31 -19.93
CA SER A 64 -9.02 15.52 -20.74
C SER A 64 -8.71 16.82 -19.98
N LYS A 65 -8.61 16.75 -18.63
CA LYS A 65 -8.52 17.91 -17.74
C LYS A 65 -7.20 17.98 -16.95
N ILE A 66 -6.56 16.85 -16.65
CA ILE A 66 -5.27 16.82 -15.93
C ILE A 66 -4.11 17.16 -16.85
N LYS A 67 -3.00 17.66 -16.28
CA LYS A 67 -1.77 17.89 -17.04
C LYS A 67 -1.14 16.56 -17.46
N PRO A 68 -0.45 16.50 -18.62
CA PRO A 68 0.24 15.28 -19.10
C PRO A 68 1.36 14.75 -18.20
N ASP A 69 1.80 15.52 -17.21
CA ASP A 69 2.78 15.13 -16.19
C ASP A 69 2.16 14.94 -14.80
N GLY A 70 0.84 15.12 -14.65
CA GLY A 70 0.11 15.03 -13.39
C GLY A 70 0.47 16.12 -12.37
N SER A 71 1.18 17.17 -12.77
CA SER A 71 1.66 18.21 -11.85
C SER A 71 0.55 19.09 -11.28
N ASP A 72 -0.68 18.99 -11.79
CA ASP A 72 -1.86 19.68 -11.25
C ASP A 72 -2.68 18.86 -10.26
N LEU A 73 -2.28 17.62 -9.97
CA LEU A 73 -2.95 16.76 -9.00
C LEU A 73 -2.65 17.23 -7.57
N THR A 74 -3.70 17.55 -6.81
CA THR A 74 -3.59 17.83 -5.37
C THR A 74 -4.64 17.05 -4.59
N PHE A 75 -4.18 16.19 -3.68
CA PHE A 75 -5.07 15.49 -2.76
C PHE A 75 -5.28 16.32 -1.48
N THR A 76 -6.49 16.28 -0.93
CA THR A 76 -6.81 16.91 0.37
C THR A 76 -7.68 16.01 1.22
N SER A 77 -7.70 16.24 2.53
CA SER A 77 -8.57 15.55 3.48
C SER A 77 -10.05 15.86 3.24
N ALA A 78 -10.93 15.28 4.07
CA ALA A 78 -12.37 15.50 4.03
C ALA A 78 -12.78 16.99 4.09
N ASP A 79 -11.94 17.84 4.68
CA ASP A 79 -12.16 19.29 4.79
C ASP A 79 -11.96 20.06 3.47
N GLY A 80 -11.48 19.40 2.40
CA GLY A 80 -11.20 20.04 1.12
C GLY A 80 -10.04 21.04 1.13
N LYS A 81 -9.27 21.12 2.23
CA LYS A 81 -8.22 22.14 2.43
C LYS A 81 -6.88 21.55 2.88
N THR A 82 -6.91 20.58 3.77
CA THR A 82 -5.69 19.97 4.32
C THR A 82 -5.05 19.09 3.26
N VAL A 83 -3.94 19.55 2.67
CA VAL A 83 -3.22 18.82 1.62
C VAL A 83 -2.64 17.51 2.14
N LEU A 84 -2.80 16.44 1.36
CA LEU A 84 -2.29 15.12 1.66
C LEU A 84 -1.07 14.82 0.77
N PRO A 85 0.03 14.25 1.33
CA PRO A 85 1.14 13.77 0.53
C PRO A 85 0.68 12.72 -0.48
N HIS A 86 1.22 12.78 -1.69
CA HIS A 86 0.95 11.77 -2.69
C HIS A 86 2.18 11.46 -3.54
N GLU A 87 2.19 10.25 -4.10
CA GLU A 87 3.11 9.79 -5.13
C GLU A 87 2.28 9.38 -6.33
N ILE A 88 2.75 9.73 -7.52
CA ILE A 88 2.21 9.24 -8.80
C ILE A 88 3.06 8.03 -9.17
N GLU A 89 2.49 6.84 -9.06
CA GLU A 89 3.20 5.60 -9.40
C GLU A 89 3.24 5.42 -10.93
N SER A 90 2.10 5.63 -11.58
CA SER A 90 1.98 5.52 -13.03
C SER A 90 0.83 6.39 -13.57
N MET A 91 1.02 6.89 -14.78
CA MET A 91 0.01 7.62 -15.52
C MET A 91 0.07 7.24 -17.00
N ASP A 92 -0.93 6.50 -17.47
CA ASP A 92 -1.03 6.01 -18.84
C ASP A 92 -2.16 6.75 -19.56
N ALA A 93 -1.79 7.78 -20.32
CA ALA A 93 -2.75 8.60 -21.07
C ALA A 93 -3.42 7.85 -22.24
N ALA A 94 -2.85 6.72 -22.68
CA ALA A 94 -3.43 5.89 -23.75
C ALA A 94 -4.54 4.99 -23.18
N LYS A 95 -4.30 4.39 -22.00
CA LYS A 95 -5.29 3.59 -21.29
C LYS A 95 -6.25 4.40 -20.44
N LYS A 96 -5.95 5.69 -20.22
CA LYS A 96 -6.69 6.57 -19.30
C LYS A 96 -6.65 6.04 -17.87
N GLU A 97 -5.49 5.55 -17.44
CA GLU A 97 -5.28 4.95 -16.12
C GLU A 97 -4.25 5.75 -15.32
N LEU A 98 -4.60 6.09 -14.08
CA LEU A 98 -3.76 6.79 -13.12
C LEU A 98 -3.69 5.98 -11.84
N VAL A 99 -2.47 5.69 -11.37
CA VAL A 99 -2.22 5.08 -10.06
C VAL A 99 -1.43 6.06 -9.20
N CYS A 100 -1.99 6.40 -8.05
CA CYS A 100 -1.35 7.24 -7.05
C CYS A 100 -1.37 6.57 -5.68
N TRP A 101 -0.37 6.87 -4.85
CA TRP A 101 -0.38 6.57 -3.42
C TRP A 101 -0.61 7.84 -2.65
N VAL A 102 -1.58 7.83 -1.72
CA VAL A 102 -1.94 9.00 -0.92
C VAL A 102 -1.86 8.63 0.56
N ARG A 103 -1.08 9.36 1.34
CA ARG A 103 -1.01 9.12 2.79
C ARG A 103 -2.18 9.79 3.50
N LEU A 104 -3.11 8.99 4.00
CA LEU A 104 -4.18 9.47 4.87
C LEU A 104 -3.68 9.59 6.31
N PRO A 105 -4.00 10.68 7.04
CA PRO A 105 -3.56 10.88 8.41
C PRO A 105 -4.16 9.84 9.36
N VAL A 106 -5.44 9.51 9.18
CA VAL A 106 -6.13 8.49 9.98
C VAL A 106 -7.19 7.78 9.14
N ILE A 107 -7.24 6.45 9.24
CA ILE A 107 -8.36 5.63 8.78
C ILE A 107 -9.08 5.13 10.02
N GLN A 108 -10.35 5.53 10.16
CA GLN A 108 -11.15 5.18 11.32
C GLN A 108 -11.88 3.86 11.14
N GLN A 109 -11.95 3.07 12.20
CA GLN A 109 -12.69 1.82 12.19
C GLN A 109 -14.17 2.04 11.83
N LYS A 110 -14.70 1.23 10.90
CA LYS A 110 -16.13 1.20 10.50
C LYS A 110 -16.69 2.54 9.98
N LYS A 111 -15.83 3.48 9.56
CA LYS A 111 -16.24 4.75 8.97
C LYS A 111 -15.61 4.93 7.60
N GLU A 112 -16.35 5.55 6.70
CA GLU A 112 -15.79 6.03 5.44
C GLU A 112 -14.74 7.10 5.74
N THR A 113 -13.67 7.08 4.97
CA THR A 113 -12.65 8.13 5.02
C THR A 113 -12.70 8.91 3.71
N PRO A 114 -13.49 10.00 3.64
CA PRO A 114 -13.53 10.87 2.46
C PRO A 114 -12.26 11.69 2.33
N PHE A 115 -11.89 11.94 1.08
CA PHE A 115 -10.82 12.84 0.69
C PHE A 115 -11.13 13.34 -0.73
N TYR A 116 -10.37 14.31 -1.23
CA TYR A 116 -10.61 14.90 -2.55
C TYR A 116 -9.35 14.89 -3.40
N LEU A 117 -9.53 14.74 -4.71
CA LEU A 117 -8.53 15.08 -5.72
C LEU A 117 -8.96 16.37 -6.41
N TYR A 118 -8.12 17.41 -6.34
CA TYR A 118 -8.22 18.67 -7.08
C TYR A 118 -7.30 18.60 -8.31
N PHE A 119 -7.77 19.13 -9.44
CA PHE A 119 -7.06 19.10 -10.72
C PHE A 119 -7.61 20.18 -11.68
N ASN A 120 -7.15 20.19 -12.93
CA ASN A 120 -7.46 21.20 -13.93
C ASN A 120 -6.99 22.60 -13.48
N ASN A 121 -5.72 22.67 -13.07
CA ASN A 121 -5.01 23.93 -12.83
C ASN A 121 -3.76 23.98 -13.73
N PRO A 122 -3.81 24.71 -14.86
CA PRO A 122 -2.66 24.86 -15.76
C PRO A 122 -1.40 25.46 -15.10
N GLY A 123 -1.59 26.33 -14.09
CA GLY A 123 -0.51 27.00 -13.36
C GLY A 123 0.08 26.18 -12.21
N ALA A 124 -0.51 25.03 -11.88
CA ALA A 124 -0.06 24.22 -10.76
C ALA A 124 1.35 23.63 -10.98
N GLN A 125 2.09 23.58 -9.89
CA GLN A 125 3.36 22.87 -9.77
C GLN A 125 3.14 21.54 -9.05
N SER A 126 3.96 20.54 -9.40
CA SER A 126 3.83 19.20 -8.85
C SER A 126 3.98 19.19 -7.33
N LYS A 127 3.09 18.45 -6.66
CA LYS A 127 3.16 18.13 -5.23
C LYS A 127 3.45 16.65 -4.97
N HIS A 128 3.98 15.96 -5.98
CA HIS A 128 4.46 14.59 -5.89
C HIS A 128 5.61 14.52 -4.86
N ASP A 129 5.38 13.82 -3.75
CA ASP A 129 6.31 13.69 -2.62
C ASP A 129 6.26 12.26 -2.02
N PRO A 130 6.96 11.29 -2.65
CA PRO A 130 7.07 9.92 -2.16
C PRO A 130 7.67 9.85 -0.75
N GLY A 131 8.62 10.73 -0.43
CA GLY A 131 9.25 10.80 0.88
C GLY A 131 8.23 11.07 1.99
N ALA A 132 7.33 12.02 1.76
CA ALA A 132 6.25 12.31 2.70
C ALA A 132 5.17 11.22 2.73
N VAL A 133 4.87 10.53 1.63
CA VAL A 133 3.93 9.39 1.60
C VAL A 133 4.44 8.24 2.46
N TRP A 134 5.70 7.86 2.30
CA TRP A 134 6.29 6.67 2.94
C TRP A 134 7.03 6.99 4.25
N SER A 135 6.90 8.21 4.76
CA SER A 135 7.56 8.71 5.99
C SER A 135 7.27 7.92 7.27
N ASN A 136 6.21 7.10 7.29
CA ASN A 136 5.81 6.31 8.46
C ASN A 136 6.67 5.03 8.63
N GLY A 137 7.99 5.16 8.64
CA GLY A 137 8.93 4.06 8.91
C GLY A 137 9.19 3.10 7.74
N TYR A 138 8.86 3.45 6.50
CA TYR A 138 9.35 2.69 5.35
C TYR A 138 10.82 3.00 5.09
N LEU A 139 11.59 1.97 4.77
CA LEU A 139 12.99 2.06 4.36
C LEU A 139 13.14 1.96 2.84
N ALA A 140 12.24 1.22 2.18
CA ALA A 140 12.21 1.04 0.73
C ALA A 140 10.79 0.71 0.26
N VAL A 141 10.42 1.21 -0.92
CA VAL A 141 9.17 0.90 -1.62
C VAL A 141 9.48 0.73 -3.10
N TRP A 142 9.14 -0.44 -3.65
CA TRP A 142 9.37 -0.79 -5.04
C TRP A 142 8.05 -1.18 -5.70
N HIS A 143 7.51 -0.25 -6.47
CA HIS A 143 6.34 -0.45 -7.35
C HIS A 143 6.67 -1.18 -8.65
N MET A 144 7.93 -1.61 -8.83
CA MET A 144 8.42 -2.32 -10.03
C MET A 144 8.20 -1.57 -11.37
N ASN A 145 7.98 -0.26 -11.31
CA ASN A 145 7.64 0.63 -12.43
C ASN A 145 8.83 1.15 -13.26
N GLY A 146 10.00 0.48 -13.18
CA GLY A 146 11.15 0.80 -14.02
C GLY A 146 11.25 -0.09 -15.27
N LYS A 147 12.13 0.28 -16.21
CA LYS A 147 12.33 -0.50 -17.45
C LYS A 147 13.38 -1.61 -17.28
N ASP A 148 14.59 -1.22 -16.87
CA ASP A 148 15.75 -2.12 -16.68
C ASP A 148 16.14 -2.26 -15.19
N SER A 149 15.29 -1.73 -14.30
CA SER A 149 15.45 -1.72 -12.84
C SER A 149 14.08 -1.62 -12.18
N ALA A 150 14.01 -1.82 -10.86
CA ALA A 150 12.89 -1.34 -10.06
C ALA A 150 13.40 -0.21 -9.16
N PRO A 151 13.03 1.06 -9.45
CA PRO A 151 13.41 2.18 -8.62
C PRO A 151 12.75 2.08 -7.25
N ASP A 152 13.46 2.53 -6.22
CA ASP A 152 12.91 2.72 -4.89
C ASP A 152 12.27 4.11 -4.83
N SER A 153 11.02 4.22 -4.40
CA SER A 153 10.31 5.50 -4.24
C SER A 153 11.01 6.46 -3.27
N LEU A 154 11.82 5.93 -2.34
CA LEU A 154 12.65 6.73 -1.44
C LEU A 154 14.07 7.02 -1.99
N GLY A 155 14.38 6.52 -3.19
CA GLY A 155 15.67 6.71 -3.88
C GLY A 155 16.86 6.02 -3.19
N ASN A 156 16.61 5.10 -2.27
CA ASN A 156 17.67 4.52 -1.45
C ASN A 156 18.29 3.26 -2.05
N PHE A 157 17.44 2.37 -2.59
CA PHE A 157 17.82 0.99 -2.87
C PHE A 157 17.29 0.50 -4.22
N ASN A 158 17.58 1.22 -5.31
CA ASN A 158 17.16 0.81 -6.67
C ASN A 158 17.65 -0.61 -7.00
N LEU A 159 16.71 -1.49 -7.36
CA LEU A 159 16.99 -2.89 -7.65
C LEU A 159 17.32 -3.08 -9.13
N THR A 160 18.29 -3.94 -9.43
CA THR A 160 18.66 -4.27 -10.81
C THR A 160 17.98 -5.58 -11.24
N LEU A 161 17.40 -5.61 -12.45
CA LEU A 161 16.93 -6.85 -13.08
C LEU A 161 18.13 -7.75 -13.44
N ARG A 162 18.05 -9.05 -13.15
CA ARG A 162 19.16 -10.00 -13.36
C ARG A 162 18.70 -11.25 -14.09
N ASN A 163 19.64 -11.88 -14.78
CA ASN A 163 19.52 -13.22 -15.38
C ASN A 163 18.27 -13.40 -16.27
N GLY A 164 17.89 -12.35 -17.02
CA GLY A 164 16.75 -12.38 -17.94
C GLY A 164 15.40 -12.07 -17.30
N ALA A 165 15.35 -11.54 -16.07
CA ALA A 165 14.14 -10.94 -15.54
C ALA A 165 13.68 -9.76 -16.41
N GLY A 166 12.37 -9.62 -16.56
CA GLY A 166 11.75 -8.53 -17.32
C GLY A 166 10.62 -7.88 -16.53
N THR A 167 10.03 -6.85 -17.10
CA THR A 167 8.83 -6.20 -16.55
C THR A 167 7.59 -6.56 -17.36
N VAL A 168 6.46 -6.64 -16.68
CA VAL A 168 5.16 -7.01 -17.26
C VAL A 168 4.04 -6.23 -16.57
N PRO A 169 2.86 -6.05 -17.21
CA PRO A 169 1.67 -5.61 -16.47
C PRO A 169 1.39 -6.54 -15.30
N ALA A 170 1.06 -5.98 -14.14
CA ALA A 170 0.88 -6.74 -12.91
C ALA A 170 -0.40 -6.35 -12.16
N LEU A 171 -0.43 -6.57 -10.84
CA LEU A 171 -1.61 -6.32 -10.02
C LEU A 171 -1.86 -4.82 -9.88
N ILE A 172 -0.78 -4.05 -9.70
CA ILE A 172 -0.77 -2.59 -9.69
C ILE A 172 0.26 -2.14 -10.71
N GLY A 173 -0.18 -1.46 -11.76
CA GLY A 173 0.72 -0.93 -12.77
C GLY A 173 1.62 -2.00 -13.41
N THR A 174 2.92 -1.89 -13.17
CA THR A 174 3.96 -2.75 -13.74
C THR A 174 4.60 -3.58 -12.66
N GLY A 175 4.74 -4.89 -12.88
CA GLY A 175 5.48 -5.80 -12.00
C GLY A 175 6.71 -6.39 -12.67
N VAL A 176 7.33 -7.32 -11.98
CA VAL A 176 8.45 -8.13 -12.49
C VAL A 176 7.97 -9.51 -12.91
N GLU A 177 8.55 -10.02 -13.99
CA GLU A 177 8.49 -11.42 -14.39
C GLU A 177 9.86 -12.08 -14.20
N SER A 178 9.87 -13.20 -13.48
CA SER A 178 11.04 -14.07 -13.32
C SER A 178 10.77 -15.44 -13.92
N THR A 179 11.72 -15.92 -14.75
CA THR A 179 11.67 -17.20 -15.44
C THR A 179 12.97 -18.01 -15.28
N GLY A 180 12.90 -19.32 -15.50
CA GLY A 180 14.01 -20.27 -15.33
C GLY A 180 14.51 -20.45 -13.88
N GLY A 181 13.83 -19.88 -12.89
CA GLY A 181 14.16 -20.00 -11.46
C GLY A 181 15.46 -19.32 -11.01
N LYS A 182 16.09 -18.51 -11.87
CA LYS A 182 17.33 -17.77 -11.58
C LYS A 182 17.24 -16.28 -11.92
N ALA A 183 16.27 -15.89 -12.72
CA ALA A 183 15.90 -14.49 -12.91
C ALA A 183 15.40 -13.90 -11.60
N GLY A 184 15.48 -12.58 -11.46
CA GLY A 184 14.95 -11.85 -10.31
C GLY A 184 15.47 -10.42 -10.30
N LEU A 185 15.27 -9.75 -9.15
CA LEU A 185 15.91 -8.46 -8.89
C LEU A 185 16.90 -8.57 -7.75
N GLU A 186 17.94 -7.74 -7.80
CA GLU A 186 18.97 -7.72 -6.77
C GLU A 186 19.42 -6.30 -6.42
N TYR A 187 19.65 -6.08 -5.12
CA TYR A 187 20.49 -5.02 -4.59
C TYR A 187 21.69 -5.66 -3.91
N ARG A 188 22.89 -5.42 -4.44
CA ARG A 188 24.15 -5.97 -3.93
C ARG A 188 24.89 -4.88 -3.18
N TYR A 189 25.40 -5.20 -2.00
CA TYR A 189 26.11 -4.24 -1.18
C TYR A 189 27.25 -4.90 -0.39
N LEU A 190 28.34 -4.15 -0.23
CA LEU A 190 29.51 -4.49 0.57
C LEU A 190 29.51 -3.76 1.91
N ARG A 191 30.44 -4.17 2.78
CA ARG A 191 30.61 -3.53 4.09
C ARG A 191 30.97 -2.05 3.90
N GLY A 192 30.19 -1.17 4.53
CA GLY A 192 30.40 0.29 4.48
C GLY A 192 29.70 0.99 3.32
N GLU A 193 29.08 0.23 2.41
CA GLU A 193 28.18 0.80 1.39
C GLU A 193 26.79 1.06 1.98
N LYS A 194 26.00 1.86 1.26
CA LYS A 194 24.59 2.05 1.58
C LYS A 194 23.89 0.69 1.51
N ALA A 195 23.12 0.34 2.54
CA ALA A 195 22.44 -0.94 2.66
C ALA A 195 21.12 -0.77 3.40
N PRO A 196 20.12 -1.63 3.16
CA PRO A 196 18.97 -1.75 4.05
C PRO A 196 19.46 -2.16 5.44
N VAL A 197 19.28 -1.29 6.44
CA VAL A 197 19.76 -1.56 7.80
C VAL A 197 18.57 -1.98 8.67
N LEU A 198 18.53 -3.27 9.00
CA LEU A 198 17.69 -3.79 10.08
C LEU A 198 18.63 -4.40 11.15
N PRO A 199 18.94 -3.65 12.23
CA PRO A 199 19.84 -4.13 13.28
C PRO A 199 19.28 -5.32 14.05
N ALA A 200 20.15 -6.00 14.79
CA ALA A 200 19.76 -7.11 15.66
C ALA A 200 18.65 -6.71 16.63
N GLY A 201 17.61 -7.55 16.72
CA GLY A 201 16.46 -7.33 17.60
C GLY A 201 15.56 -6.14 17.26
N GLN A 202 15.80 -5.42 16.15
CA GLN A 202 14.90 -4.36 15.71
C GLN A 202 13.70 -4.93 14.95
N SER A 203 12.54 -4.33 15.18
CA SER A 203 11.30 -4.69 14.50
C SER A 203 11.36 -4.38 13.01
N PHE A 204 10.61 -5.13 12.22
CA PHE A 204 10.43 -4.81 10.81
C PHE A 204 9.15 -5.43 10.25
N THR A 205 8.73 -4.90 9.11
CA THR A 205 7.73 -5.50 8.24
C THR A 205 8.24 -5.54 6.81
N LEU A 206 8.07 -6.68 6.15
CA LEU A 206 8.24 -6.81 4.71
C LEU A 206 6.91 -7.23 4.10
N SER A 207 6.51 -6.61 3.00
CA SER A 207 5.31 -7.01 2.25
C SER A 207 5.59 -7.10 0.76
N CYS A 208 4.90 -8.00 0.06
CA CYS A 208 4.93 -8.11 -1.39
C CYS A 208 3.69 -8.82 -1.95
N TRP A 209 3.40 -8.56 -3.22
CA TRP A 209 2.51 -9.38 -4.02
C TRP A 209 3.31 -10.33 -4.90
N VAL A 210 2.90 -11.59 -4.96
CA VAL A 210 3.55 -12.61 -5.76
C VAL A 210 2.52 -13.46 -6.49
N ASN A 211 2.86 -13.91 -7.69
CA ASN A 211 2.09 -14.88 -8.45
C ASN A 211 2.98 -16.08 -8.82
N PRO A 212 3.04 -17.11 -7.96
CA PRO A 212 3.89 -18.28 -8.17
C PRO A 212 3.50 -19.09 -9.41
N ARG A 213 4.48 -19.51 -10.20
CA ARG A 213 4.26 -20.36 -11.40
C ARG A 213 4.83 -21.77 -11.25
N LYS A 214 5.49 -22.08 -10.13
CA LYS A 214 6.01 -23.41 -9.82
C LYS A 214 5.97 -23.75 -8.34
N ASN A 215 6.05 -25.04 -8.04
CA ASN A 215 6.25 -25.51 -6.67
C ASN A 215 7.67 -25.21 -6.19
N GLY A 216 7.80 -24.68 -4.98
CA GLY A 216 9.08 -24.30 -4.41
C GLY A 216 9.62 -22.97 -4.95
N GLY A 217 10.29 -22.20 -4.08
CA GLY A 217 11.16 -21.10 -4.52
C GLY A 217 11.14 -19.88 -3.61
N HIS A 218 12.18 -19.05 -3.76
CA HIS A 218 12.42 -17.89 -2.92
C HIS A 218 11.86 -16.62 -3.57
N PHE A 219 11.09 -15.86 -2.80
CA PHE A 219 10.49 -14.59 -3.21
C PHE A 219 11.22 -13.40 -2.59
N PHE A 220 11.79 -13.61 -1.41
CA PHE A 220 12.71 -12.66 -0.77
C PHE A 220 13.87 -13.42 -0.13
N TYR A 221 15.08 -12.88 -0.29
CA TYR A 221 16.27 -13.30 0.43
C TYR A 221 17.13 -12.09 0.75
N ASP A 222 17.37 -11.85 2.04
CA ASP A 222 18.53 -11.09 2.50
C ASP A 222 18.93 -11.70 3.84
N TYR A 223 20.15 -12.23 3.93
CA TYR A 223 20.54 -13.03 5.07
C TYR A 223 20.36 -12.25 6.39
N PRO A 224 19.69 -12.83 7.40
CA PRO A 224 19.28 -14.25 7.52
C PRO A 224 17.85 -14.56 7.03
N VAL A 225 17.12 -13.57 6.55
CA VAL A 225 15.68 -13.66 6.26
C VAL A 225 15.46 -14.33 4.90
N GLN A 226 14.60 -15.34 4.87
CA GLN A 226 14.13 -15.97 3.64
C GLN A 226 12.61 -16.07 3.65
N LEU A 227 11.97 -15.55 2.61
CA LEU A 227 10.56 -15.80 2.30
C LEU A 227 10.48 -16.74 1.10
N PHE A 228 9.81 -17.86 1.26
CA PHE A 228 9.74 -18.86 0.21
C PHE A 228 8.45 -19.67 0.29
N TYR A 229 8.08 -20.25 -0.85
CA TYR A 229 7.09 -21.31 -0.88
C TYR A 229 7.83 -22.64 -0.75
N HIS A 230 7.48 -23.43 0.27
CA HIS A 230 8.12 -24.72 0.53
C HIS A 230 7.50 -25.81 -0.36
N PRO A 231 8.28 -26.79 -0.88
CA PRO A 231 7.75 -27.92 -1.64
C PRO A 231 6.67 -28.78 -0.94
N ALA A 232 6.48 -28.57 0.37
CA ALA A 232 5.47 -29.21 1.20
C ALA A 232 4.14 -28.44 1.19
N LYS A 233 3.95 -27.54 0.21
CA LYS A 233 2.76 -26.73 -0.01
C LYS A 233 2.41 -25.82 1.17
N ARG A 234 3.38 -24.99 1.55
CA ARG A 234 3.20 -23.97 2.58
C ARG A 234 4.04 -22.74 2.29
N TRP A 235 3.52 -21.59 2.64
CA TRP A 235 4.30 -20.37 2.75
C TRP A 235 5.14 -20.41 4.01
N GLN A 236 6.41 -19.99 3.93
CA GLN A 236 7.31 -20.02 5.07
C GLN A 236 8.26 -18.83 5.04
N VAL A 237 8.43 -18.23 6.22
CA VAL A 237 9.52 -17.31 6.51
C VAL A 237 10.48 -17.94 7.50
N ASN A 238 11.79 -17.82 7.26
CA ASN A 238 12.85 -18.28 8.15
C ASN A 238 13.85 -17.18 8.47
N PHE A 239 14.38 -17.21 9.69
CA PHE A 239 15.68 -16.62 10.02
C PHE A 239 16.73 -17.73 10.07
N ASN A 240 17.56 -17.83 9.03
CA ASN A 240 18.60 -18.83 8.94
C ASN A 240 19.89 -18.37 9.64
N LYS A 241 20.39 -19.20 10.55
CA LYS A 241 21.77 -19.15 11.04
C LYS A 241 22.66 -19.97 10.09
N PRO A 242 24.00 -19.87 10.15
CA PRO A 242 24.90 -20.50 9.16
C PRO A 242 24.72 -22.02 8.96
N LYS A 243 24.03 -22.72 9.88
CA LYS A 243 23.79 -24.17 9.81
C LYS A 243 22.40 -24.63 10.30
N SER A 244 21.48 -23.73 10.65
CA SER A 244 20.15 -24.09 11.16
C SER A 244 19.13 -22.96 11.03
N VAL A 245 17.84 -23.29 11.11
CA VAL A 245 16.76 -22.29 11.19
C VAL A 245 16.62 -21.85 12.65
N GLY A 246 16.86 -20.57 12.92
CA GLY A 246 16.76 -19.99 14.26
C GLY A 246 15.34 -19.59 14.66
N ALA A 247 14.52 -19.22 13.68
CA ALA A 247 13.10 -18.90 13.85
C ALA A 247 12.36 -19.13 12.54
N HIS A 248 11.08 -19.50 12.60
CA HIS A 248 10.26 -19.65 11.40
C HIS A 248 8.79 -19.34 11.68
N SER A 249 8.03 -18.96 10.65
CA SER A 249 6.57 -18.93 10.68
C SER A 249 6.06 -19.50 9.36
N TYR A 250 4.97 -20.26 9.38
CA TYR A 250 4.39 -20.81 8.17
C TYR A 250 2.87 -20.74 8.15
N LEU A 251 2.33 -20.89 6.94
CA LEU A 251 0.90 -21.05 6.68
C LEU A 251 0.75 -22.13 5.60
N ALA A 252 0.02 -23.21 5.92
CA ALA A 252 -0.30 -24.23 4.94
C ALA A 252 -1.25 -23.64 3.89
N ASP A 253 -0.89 -23.73 2.63
CA ASP A 253 -1.70 -23.23 1.52
C ASP A 253 -2.02 -24.38 0.57
N LYS A 254 -3.27 -24.43 0.10
CA LYS A 254 -3.75 -25.50 -0.77
C LYS A 254 -3.86 -25.13 -2.24
N ASN A 255 -3.55 -23.90 -2.69
CA ASN A 255 -3.42 -23.64 -4.14
C ASN A 255 -2.84 -22.26 -4.54
N PRO A 256 -1.52 -22.02 -4.55
CA PRO A 256 -0.98 -20.68 -4.87
C PRO A 256 -0.66 -20.44 -6.35
N TYR A 257 -0.75 -21.44 -7.24
CA TYR A 257 -0.23 -21.25 -8.59
C TYR A 257 -1.13 -20.37 -9.44
N ASN A 258 -0.50 -19.51 -10.23
CA ASN A 258 -1.18 -18.65 -11.20
C ASN A 258 -2.25 -17.73 -10.58
N ARG A 259 -2.10 -17.40 -9.29
CA ARG A 259 -2.89 -16.39 -8.58
C ARG A 259 -1.99 -15.42 -7.84
N TRP A 260 -2.42 -14.17 -7.75
CA TRP A 260 -1.81 -13.19 -6.87
C TRP A 260 -2.06 -13.55 -5.40
N VAL A 261 -1.01 -13.47 -4.60
CA VAL A 261 -1.00 -13.69 -3.16
C VAL A 261 -0.24 -12.53 -2.52
N ASN A 262 -0.83 -11.90 -1.52
CA ASN A 262 -0.14 -10.91 -0.71
C ASN A 262 0.56 -11.62 0.45
N LEU A 263 1.85 -11.38 0.60
CA LEU A 263 2.66 -11.91 1.68
C LEU A 263 3.15 -10.77 2.54
N SER A 264 3.04 -10.91 3.85
CA SER A 264 3.66 -9.98 4.80
C SER A 264 4.38 -10.71 5.91
N ILE A 265 5.62 -10.33 6.20
CA ILE A 265 6.39 -10.79 7.35
C ILE A 265 6.38 -9.67 8.37
N VAL A 266 5.98 -9.98 9.60
CA VAL A 266 6.12 -9.07 10.74
C VAL A 266 7.05 -9.71 11.76
N TYR A 267 8.14 -9.00 12.06
CA TYR A 267 8.98 -9.30 13.21
C TYR A 267 8.82 -8.19 14.24
N ASP A 268 8.34 -8.55 15.43
CA ASP A 268 8.30 -7.68 16.61
C ASP A 268 9.51 -8.02 17.47
N GLY A 269 10.49 -7.13 17.47
CA GLY A 269 11.73 -7.28 18.22
C GLY A 269 11.56 -7.12 19.73
N GLY A 270 10.58 -6.32 20.16
CA GLY A 270 10.27 -6.12 21.59
C GLY A 270 9.69 -7.38 22.22
N ASN A 271 8.79 -8.04 21.50
CA ASN A 271 8.18 -9.31 21.94
C ASN A 271 8.90 -10.57 21.45
N LYS A 272 9.92 -10.40 20.59
CA LYS A 272 10.63 -11.49 19.89
C LYS A 272 9.67 -12.44 19.18
N THR A 273 8.71 -11.90 18.44
CA THR A 273 7.75 -12.71 17.68
C THR A 273 7.91 -12.55 16.19
N LEU A 274 7.84 -13.66 15.45
CA LEU A 274 7.87 -13.70 13.99
C LEU A 274 6.53 -14.25 13.48
N ARG A 275 5.92 -13.57 12.53
CA ARG A 275 4.66 -14.00 11.92
C ARG A 275 4.62 -13.71 10.43
N LEU A 276 4.28 -14.73 9.66
CA LEU A 276 3.91 -14.62 8.25
C LEU A 276 2.41 -14.41 8.13
N PHE A 277 2.01 -13.55 7.20
CA PHE A 277 0.64 -13.31 6.81
C PHE A 277 0.47 -13.61 5.32
N VAL A 278 -0.69 -14.13 4.96
CA VAL A 278 -1.10 -14.44 3.59
C VAL A 278 -2.47 -13.82 3.36
N ASP A 279 -2.62 -12.99 2.33
CA ASP A 279 -3.86 -12.30 1.99
C ASP A 279 -4.49 -11.59 3.21
N GLY A 280 -3.66 -10.84 3.94
CA GLY A 280 -4.06 -10.12 5.16
C GLY A 280 -4.27 -10.99 6.41
N LYS A 281 -4.21 -12.32 6.29
CA LYS A 281 -4.54 -13.26 7.39
C LYS A 281 -3.28 -13.79 8.07
N PRO A 282 -3.25 -13.87 9.41
CA PRO A 282 -2.09 -14.36 10.15
C PRO A 282 -1.90 -15.87 9.99
N GLY A 283 -0.65 -16.28 9.80
CA GLY A 283 -0.16 -17.63 10.01
C GLY A 283 0.24 -17.88 11.46
N GLU A 284 1.07 -18.91 11.66
CA GLU A 284 1.57 -19.29 12.99
C GLU A 284 2.40 -18.15 13.61
N LEU A 285 2.14 -17.85 14.89
CA LEU A 285 2.96 -16.93 15.66
C LEU A 285 4.11 -17.69 16.30
N PHE A 286 5.33 -17.46 15.83
CA PHE A 286 6.52 -18.02 16.46
C PHE A 286 7.03 -17.08 17.55
N LYS A 287 7.28 -17.63 18.74
CA LYS A 287 7.79 -16.91 19.91
C LYS A 287 9.28 -17.18 20.10
N ASN A 288 9.97 -16.28 20.80
CA ASN A 288 11.42 -16.37 21.02
C ASN A 288 12.21 -16.37 19.69
N ALA A 289 11.73 -15.63 18.70
CA ALA A 289 12.45 -15.40 17.45
C ALA A 289 13.62 -14.44 17.70
N ASP A 290 14.85 -14.95 17.68
CA ASP A 290 16.05 -14.12 17.72
C ASP A 290 16.44 -13.69 16.31
N PHE A 291 16.31 -12.40 16.02
CA PHE A 291 16.78 -11.78 14.78
C PHE A 291 18.18 -11.19 14.97
N PRO A 292 19.23 -11.73 14.33
CA PRO A 292 20.61 -11.24 14.49
C PRO A 292 20.90 -9.96 13.69
N GLY A 293 19.91 -9.40 12.98
CA GLY A 293 20.07 -8.30 12.05
C GLY A 293 20.44 -8.78 10.64
N LEU A 294 20.24 -7.92 9.64
CA LEU A 294 20.75 -8.16 8.28
C LEU A 294 22.29 -8.09 8.26
N ARG A 295 22.92 -8.86 7.36
CA ARG A 295 24.38 -8.82 7.21
C ARG A 295 24.83 -7.49 6.65
N ALA A 296 25.96 -6.99 7.14
CA ALA A 296 26.62 -5.78 6.59
C ALA A 296 27.19 -5.95 5.16
N LYS A 297 27.16 -7.16 4.60
CA LYS A 297 27.46 -7.46 3.19
C LYS A 297 26.51 -8.58 2.77
N SER A 298 25.71 -8.34 1.75
CA SER A 298 24.71 -9.30 1.30
C SER A 298 24.27 -9.05 -0.14
N ILE A 299 23.33 -9.89 -0.56
CA ILE A 299 22.49 -9.66 -1.72
C ILE A 299 21.07 -9.67 -1.19
N LEU A 300 20.38 -8.53 -1.29
CA LEU A 300 18.94 -8.51 -1.22
C LEU A 300 18.45 -8.98 -2.58
N SER A 301 17.80 -10.13 -2.62
CA SER A 301 17.23 -10.71 -3.82
C SER A 301 15.72 -10.84 -3.70
N LEU A 302 15.03 -10.39 -4.74
CA LEU A 302 13.60 -10.56 -4.92
C LEU A 302 13.34 -11.51 -6.08
N MET A 303 12.30 -12.33 -5.97
CA MET A 303 11.77 -13.12 -7.07
C MET A 303 12.78 -14.10 -7.71
N SER A 304 13.67 -14.69 -6.91
CA SER A 304 14.57 -15.79 -7.31
C SER A 304 13.83 -17.12 -7.50
N THR A 305 12.73 -17.09 -8.27
CA THR A 305 11.86 -18.24 -8.58
C THR A 305 10.96 -17.91 -9.77
N ASP A 306 10.38 -18.94 -10.41
CA ASP A 306 9.42 -18.74 -11.51
C ASP A 306 8.11 -18.19 -10.97
N ALA A 307 7.89 -16.89 -11.17
CA ALA A 307 6.76 -16.16 -10.64
C ALA A 307 6.67 -14.75 -11.24
N LEU A 308 5.51 -14.11 -11.04
CA LEU A 308 5.40 -12.66 -11.11
C LEU A 308 5.53 -12.06 -9.70
N GLY A 309 6.02 -10.83 -9.62
CA GLY A 309 6.13 -10.08 -8.36
C GLY A 309 5.72 -8.64 -8.55
N ASP A 310 5.17 -8.05 -7.50
CA ASP A 310 4.70 -6.67 -7.50
C ASP A 310 4.74 -6.08 -6.08
N GLU A 311 4.77 -4.75 -5.97
CA GLU A 311 4.53 -4.00 -4.73
C GLU A 311 5.36 -4.45 -3.51
N PHE A 312 6.68 -4.42 -3.63
CA PHE A 312 7.57 -4.82 -2.53
C PHE A 312 7.86 -3.65 -1.61
N THR A 313 7.70 -3.86 -0.30
CA THR A 313 8.00 -2.82 0.71
C THR A 313 8.80 -3.38 1.86
N LEU A 314 9.66 -2.54 2.44
CA LEU A 314 10.43 -2.81 3.65
C LEU A 314 10.24 -1.67 4.64
N SER A 315 9.87 -1.97 5.87
CA SER A 315 9.68 -1.00 6.96
C SER A 315 10.39 -1.45 8.24
N ASN A 316 10.90 -0.51 9.02
CA ASN A 316 11.51 -0.74 10.34
C ASN A 316 10.48 -0.81 11.48
N THR A 317 9.19 -0.94 11.15
CA THR A 317 8.08 -0.99 12.10
C THR A 317 7.48 -2.40 12.10
N ALA A 318 7.16 -2.93 13.29
CA ALA A 318 6.29 -4.11 13.39
C ALA A 318 4.85 -3.67 13.15
N ARG A 319 4.33 -3.90 11.94
CA ARG A 319 2.94 -3.56 11.60
C ARG A 319 1.98 -4.50 12.30
N SER A 320 0.88 -3.95 12.81
CA SER A 320 -0.13 -4.74 13.48
C SER A 320 -0.90 -5.63 12.49
N PRO A 321 -1.53 -6.73 12.95
CA PRO A 321 -2.40 -7.54 12.09
C PRO A 321 -3.46 -6.74 11.33
N GLU A 322 -3.97 -5.68 11.97
CA GLU A 322 -4.99 -4.79 11.43
C GLU A 322 -4.43 -3.93 10.27
N TRP A 323 -3.19 -3.45 10.41
CA TRP A 323 -2.46 -2.79 9.32
C TRP A 323 -2.26 -3.73 8.13
N ILE A 324 -1.83 -4.98 8.39
CA ILE A 324 -1.58 -5.97 7.33
C ILE A 324 -2.87 -6.32 6.59
N ALA A 325 -3.98 -6.48 7.31
CA ALA A 325 -5.29 -6.72 6.70
C ALA A 325 -5.74 -5.53 5.83
N ALA A 326 -5.61 -4.30 6.33
CA ALA A 326 -5.94 -3.11 5.56
C ALA A 326 -5.03 -2.91 4.34
N ALA A 327 -3.74 -3.22 4.45
CA ALA A 327 -2.82 -3.14 3.31
C ALA A 327 -3.21 -4.13 2.18
N TYR A 328 -3.62 -5.35 2.54
CA TYR A 328 -4.11 -6.32 1.57
C TYR A 328 -5.38 -5.85 0.86
N GLU A 329 -6.38 -5.40 1.63
CA GLU A 329 -7.64 -4.92 1.07
C GLU A 329 -7.38 -3.70 0.16
N ASN A 330 -6.57 -2.73 0.61
CA ASN A 330 -6.19 -1.53 -0.14
C ASN A 330 -5.55 -1.82 -1.50
N GLN A 331 -4.86 -2.96 -1.64
CA GLN A 331 -4.05 -3.28 -2.81
C GLN A 331 -4.63 -4.36 -3.72
N LYS A 332 -5.64 -5.13 -3.28
CA LYS A 332 -6.20 -6.19 -4.12
C LYS A 332 -6.89 -5.62 -5.36
N ASP A 333 -7.22 -6.50 -6.31
CA ASP A 333 -7.73 -6.12 -7.64
C ASP A 333 -9.05 -5.31 -7.60
N SER A 334 -9.89 -5.51 -6.57
CA SER A 334 -11.08 -4.69 -6.37
C SER A 334 -10.72 -3.30 -5.85
N ALA A 335 -11.32 -2.25 -6.42
CA ALA A 335 -11.09 -0.87 -5.98
C ALA A 335 -11.44 -0.66 -4.49
N ALA A 336 -10.42 -0.36 -3.68
CA ALA A 336 -10.58 0.04 -2.28
C ALA A 336 -11.22 1.44 -2.15
N VAL A 337 -10.99 2.29 -3.16
CA VAL A 337 -11.45 3.68 -3.21
C VAL A 337 -12.62 3.80 -4.20
N SER A 338 -13.76 4.28 -3.70
CA SER A 338 -14.88 4.69 -4.53
C SER A 338 -14.67 6.10 -5.07
N ILE A 339 -15.12 6.32 -6.31
CA ILE A 339 -14.91 7.57 -7.05
C ILE A 339 -16.26 8.29 -7.20
N GLY A 340 -16.33 9.53 -6.72
CA GLY A 340 -17.46 10.42 -6.93
C GLY A 340 -17.39 11.14 -8.29
N ARG A 341 -18.48 11.83 -8.64
CA ARG A 341 -18.53 12.67 -9.84
C ARG A 341 -17.49 13.79 -9.79
N ILE A 342 -17.08 14.26 -10.97
CA ILE A 342 -16.30 15.48 -11.11
C ILE A 342 -17.20 16.68 -10.82
N GLU A 343 -16.74 17.54 -9.92
CA GLU A 343 -17.33 18.83 -9.57
C GLU A 343 -16.53 19.94 -10.28
N THR A 344 -17.22 21.00 -10.68
CA THR A 344 -16.62 22.22 -11.27
C THR A 344 -16.86 23.38 -10.32
N ARG A 345 -15.85 24.22 -10.16
CA ARG A 345 -15.90 25.39 -9.28
C ARG A 345 -16.88 26.46 -9.76
#